data_AF-A0A3A4ZK08-F1
#
_entry.id   AF-A0A3A4ZK08-F1
#
_cell.length_a   1.000
_cell.length_b   1.000
_cell.length_c   1.000
_cell.angle_alpha   90.00
_cell.angle_beta   90.00
_cell.angle_gamma   90.00
#
_symmetry.space_group_name_H-M   'P 1'
#
loop_
_entity.id
_entity.type
_entity.pdbx_description
1 polymer ?
#
loop_
_entity_poly.entity_id
_entity_poly.type
_entity_poly.pdbx_seq_one_letter_code
_entity_poly.pdbx_strand_id
1 'polypeptide(L)'
;MGLHNLTQGGCDMRMGYSGPPYGIPIPREIHEQYSVELKAAWKTFDAWWKKDREGLPSRSQMPQDVADAMTLICETEIPTTGYTGDKSCYMVSVIAALTD
;
A
#
# COMPACT_ATOMS: atom_id res chain seq x y z
N MET A 1 -22.83 -14.43 -28.09
CA MET A 1 -23.42 -13.09 -27.92
C MET A 1 -24.33 -13.16 -26.71
N GLY A 2 -24.06 -12.37 -25.67
CA GLY A 2 -24.81 -12.44 -24.41
C GLY A 2 -24.08 -11.69 -23.31
N LEU A 3 -24.16 -10.37 -23.40
CA LEU A 3 -23.63 -9.38 -22.46
C LEU A 3 -24.66 -9.19 -21.32
N HIS A 4 -24.17 -8.84 -20.13
CA HIS A 4 -24.85 -8.27 -18.94
C HIS A 4 -25.15 -9.25 -17.79
N ASN A 5 -24.36 -9.18 -16.74
CA ASN A 5 -24.69 -8.40 -15.53
C ASN A 5 -23.66 -8.72 -14.44
N LEU A 6 -23.01 -7.68 -13.91
CA LEU A 6 -22.71 -7.55 -12.49
C LEU A 6 -22.23 -6.11 -12.25
N THR A 7 -23.20 -5.31 -11.83
CA THR A 7 -23.10 -3.94 -11.36
C THR A 7 -22.40 -3.92 -9.99
N GLN A 8 -21.67 -2.82 -9.76
CA GLN A 8 -21.38 -2.19 -8.47
C GLN A 8 -20.42 -2.90 -7.51
N GLY A 9 -19.29 -2.23 -7.26
CA GLY A 9 -18.45 -2.47 -6.09
C GLY A 9 -17.05 -2.95 -6.44
N GLY A 10 -16.32 -2.20 -7.26
CA GLY A 10 -14.93 -2.55 -7.53
C GLY A 10 -14.26 -1.37 -8.19
N CYS A 11 -13.10 -0.99 -7.67
CA CYS A 11 -12.22 0.00 -8.27
C CYS A 11 -12.05 -0.35 -9.76
N ASP A 12 -12.79 0.35 -10.63
CA ASP A 12 -12.64 0.25 -12.07
C ASP A 12 -11.36 1.00 -12.43
N MET A 13 -10.24 0.32 -12.24
CA MET A 13 -8.98 0.63 -12.88
C MET A 13 -8.65 -0.52 -13.81
N ARG A 14 -9.39 -0.57 -14.92
CA ARG A 14 -8.92 -1.21 -16.15
C ARG A 14 -7.65 -0.49 -16.61
N MET A 15 -6.49 -0.89 -16.11
CA MET A 15 -5.22 -0.67 -16.79
C MET A 15 -4.37 -1.94 -16.63
N GLY A 16 -3.81 -2.37 -17.76
CA GLY A 16 -3.11 -3.63 -17.87
C GLY A 16 -1.99 -3.78 -16.85
N TYR A 17 -1.74 -5.04 -16.53
CA TYR A 17 -0.50 -5.55 -15.94
C TYR A 17 0.71 -5.11 -16.79
N SER A 18 1.11 -3.87 -16.62
CA SER A 18 2.47 -3.40 -16.81
C SER A 18 2.90 -3.09 -15.39
N GLY A 19 4.04 -3.58 -14.90
CA GLY A 19 4.65 -3.03 -13.68
C GLY A 19 5.39 -1.73 -14.07
N PRO A 20 4.96 -0.51 -13.65
CA PRO A 20 5.48 0.72 -14.27
C PRO A 20 5.41 1.95 -13.28
N PRO A 21 5.47 3.24 -13.69
CA PRO A 21 5.78 4.40 -12.83
C PRO A 21 4.65 4.83 -11.85
N TYR A 22 3.68 3.96 -11.60
CA TYR A 22 2.50 4.19 -10.76
C TYR A 22 2.38 3.23 -9.55
N GLY A 23 3.37 2.35 -9.38
CA GLY A 23 3.46 1.38 -8.29
C GLY A 23 2.58 0.13 -8.45
N ILE A 24 2.87 -0.90 -7.66
CA ILE A 24 2.23 -2.22 -7.72
C ILE A 24 0.98 -2.22 -6.83
N PRO A 25 -0.21 -2.55 -7.35
CA PRO A 25 -1.39 -2.72 -6.52
C PRO A 25 -1.23 -3.96 -5.63
N ILE A 26 -1.51 -3.81 -4.33
CA ILE A 26 -1.60 -4.93 -3.39
C ILE A 26 -3.09 -5.22 -3.16
N PRO A 27 -3.70 -6.17 -3.90
CA PRO A 27 -5.09 -6.51 -3.69
C PRO A 27 -5.26 -7.30 -2.38
N ARG A 28 -6.51 -7.48 -1.95
CA ARG A 28 -6.83 -8.09 -0.66
C ARG A 28 -6.26 -9.50 -0.52
N GLU A 29 -6.25 -10.26 -1.60
CA GLU A 29 -5.77 -11.65 -1.64
C GLU A 29 -4.26 -11.74 -1.37
N ILE A 30 -3.49 -10.72 -1.76
CA ILE A 30 -2.07 -10.61 -1.43
C ILE A 30 -1.90 -10.19 0.03
N HIS A 31 -2.72 -9.24 0.51
CA HIS A 31 -2.75 -8.86 1.92
C HIS A 31 -3.05 -10.05 2.85
N GLU A 32 -3.92 -10.98 2.42
CA GLU A 32 -4.26 -12.18 3.18
C GLU A 32 -3.12 -13.20 3.27
N GLN A 33 -2.17 -13.18 2.34
CA GLN A 33 -0.99 -14.04 2.34
C GLN A 33 0.13 -13.55 3.27
N TYR A 34 0.10 -12.28 3.69
CA TYR A 34 1.10 -11.73 4.61
C TYR A 34 1.05 -12.37 6.00
N SER A 35 2.22 -12.35 6.67
CA SER A 35 2.35 -12.73 8.07
C SER A 35 1.45 -11.87 8.97
N VAL A 36 1.12 -12.38 10.16
CA VAL A 36 0.34 -11.63 11.15
C VAL A 36 1.04 -10.32 11.53
N GLU A 37 2.36 -10.36 11.65
CA GLU A 37 3.22 -9.21 11.95
C GLU A 37 3.13 -8.13 10.86
N LEU A 38 3.31 -8.50 9.59
CA LEU A 38 3.23 -7.54 8.49
C LEU A 38 1.82 -6.95 8.35
N LYS A 39 0.78 -7.75 8.57
CA LYS A 39 -0.60 -7.25 8.64
C LYS A 39 -0.79 -6.23 9.77
N ALA A 40 -0.14 -6.44 10.91
CA ALA A 40 -0.17 -5.48 12.02
C ALA A 40 0.59 -4.19 11.64
N ALA A 41 1.76 -4.30 11.02
CA ALA A 41 2.53 -3.15 10.53
C ALA A 41 1.72 -2.30 9.54
N TRP A 42 1.06 -2.93 8.56
CA TRP A 42 0.15 -2.24 7.63
C TRP A 42 -0.95 -1.47 8.36
N LYS A 43 -1.54 -2.05 9.41
CA LYS A 43 -2.58 -1.38 10.20
C LYS A 43 -2.04 -0.21 11.01
N THR A 44 -0.89 -0.39 11.68
CA THR A 44 -0.24 0.67 12.47
C THR A 44 0.10 1.86 11.58
N PHE A 45 0.71 1.59 10.43
CA PHE A 45 1.06 2.63 9.46
C PHE A 45 -0.16 3.33 8.86
N ASP A 46 -1.17 2.59 8.39
CA ASP A 46 -2.39 3.15 7.80
C ASP A 46 -3.20 3.98 8.80
N ALA A 47 -3.27 3.56 10.07
CA ALA A 47 -3.94 4.30 11.13
C ALA A 47 -3.26 5.66 11.39
N TRP A 48 -1.93 5.68 11.46
CA TRP A 48 -1.17 6.91 11.59
C TRP A 48 -1.35 7.81 10.37
N TRP A 49 -1.15 7.25 9.16
CA TRP A 49 -1.28 8.01 7.92
C TRP A 49 -2.65 8.66 7.77
N LYS A 50 -3.74 7.94 8.05
CA LYS A 50 -5.10 8.49 7.98
C LYS A 50 -5.35 9.62 8.97
N LYS A 51 -4.73 9.57 10.14
CA LYS A 51 -4.87 10.60 11.18
C LYS A 51 -4.09 11.86 10.83
N ASP A 52 -2.86 11.70 10.35
CA ASP A 52 -1.92 12.82 10.21
C ASP A 52 -1.82 13.35 8.76
N ARG A 53 -2.41 12.68 7.76
CA ARG A 53 -2.41 13.10 6.34
C ARG A 53 -2.95 14.51 6.10
N GLU A 54 -3.86 14.99 6.94
CA GLU A 54 -4.41 16.35 6.81
C GLU A 54 -3.36 17.45 7.04
N GLY A 55 -2.26 17.12 7.74
CA GLY A 55 -1.18 18.05 8.07
C GLY A 55 0.08 17.93 7.21
N LEU A 56 0.08 17.10 6.16
CA LEU A 56 1.27 16.75 5.37
C LEU A 56 2.42 16.24 6.26
N PRO A 57 2.29 15.03 6.83
CA PRO A 57 3.16 14.58 7.90
C PRO A 57 4.61 14.44 7.43
N SER A 58 5.55 14.83 8.29
CA SER A 58 6.99 14.72 8.05
C SER A 58 7.54 13.39 8.56
N ARG A 59 8.51 12.77 7.86
CA ARG A 59 9.18 11.55 8.39
C ARG A 59 9.94 11.88 9.66
N SER A 60 10.46 13.11 9.78
CA SER A 60 11.12 13.57 11.00
C SER A 60 10.20 13.59 12.24
N GLN A 61 8.88 13.60 12.06
CA GLN A 61 7.87 13.55 13.12
C GLN A 61 7.18 12.18 13.24
N MET A 62 7.58 11.22 12.41
CA MET A 62 7.01 9.88 12.40
C MET A 62 7.35 9.17 13.71
N PRO A 63 6.35 8.67 14.46
CA PRO A 63 6.59 7.85 15.64
C PRO A 63 7.44 6.61 15.31
N GLN A 64 8.29 6.17 16.25
CA GLN A 64 9.22 5.07 15.99
C GLN A 64 8.50 3.76 15.59
N ASP A 65 7.38 3.45 16.21
CA ASP A 65 6.56 2.28 15.89
C ASP A 65 5.99 2.33 14.46
N VAL A 66 5.67 3.53 13.98
CA VAL A 66 5.24 3.77 12.59
C VAL A 66 6.43 3.66 11.62
N ALA A 67 7.60 4.17 12.00
CA ALA A 67 8.83 4.06 11.21
C ALA A 67 9.28 2.59 11.06
N ASP A 68 9.21 1.81 12.13
CA ASP A 68 9.49 0.38 12.12
C ASP A 68 8.49 -0.37 11.25
N ALA A 69 7.19 -0.05 11.38
CA ALA A 69 6.14 -0.61 10.53
C ALA A 69 6.35 -0.27 9.05
N MET A 70 6.68 0.98 8.73
CA MET A 70 6.99 1.42 7.38
C MET A 70 8.20 0.67 6.81
N THR A 71 9.25 0.49 7.61
CA THR A 71 10.46 -0.24 7.21
C THR A 71 10.12 -1.69 6.89
N LEU A 72 9.42 -2.38 7.79
CA LEU A 72 8.99 -3.76 7.58
C LEU A 72 8.15 -3.91 6.31
N ILE A 73 7.21 -2.99 6.06
CA ILE A 73 6.40 -2.98 4.83
C ILE A 73 7.30 -2.82 3.60
N CYS A 74 8.19 -1.82 3.61
CA CYS A 74 9.04 -1.50 2.47
C CYS A 74 10.05 -2.59 2.13
N GLU A 75 10.52 -3.35 3.11
CA GLU A 75 11.52 -4.42 2.92
C GLU A 75 10.89 -5.78 2.64
N THR A 76 9.60 -5.97 2.95
CA THR A 76 8.94 -7.26 2.69
C THR A 76 8.54 -7.40 1.22
N GLU A 77 8.82 -8.57 0.65
CA GLU A 77 8.36 -8.96 -0.68
C GLU A 77 6.82 -8.99 -0.76
N ILE A 78 6.28 -8.46 -1.84
CA ILE A 78 4.90 -8.62 -2.26
C ILE A 78 4.78 -9.99 -2.96
N PRO A 79 4.05 -10.96 -2.38
CA PRO A 79 3.91 -12.31 -2.93
C PRO A 79 3.61 -12.30 -4.42
N THR A 80 4.22 -13.22 -5.16
CA THR A 80 4.00 -13.44 -6.61
C THR A 80 4.52 -12.35 -7.55
N THR A 81 5.09 -11.26 -7.02
CA THR A 81 5.56 -10.14 -7.84
C THR A 81 7.08 -10.02 -7.92
N GLY A 82 7.83 -10.55 -6.95
CA GLY A 82 9.29 -10.39 -6.88
C GLY A 82 9.76 -8.98 -6.52
N TYR A 83 8.84 -8.09 -6.14
CA TYR A 83 9.11 -6.74 -5.68
C TYR A 83 8.78 -6.58 -4.21
N THR A 84 9.33 -5.56 -3.57
CA THR A 84 9.09 -5.23 -2.17
C THR A 84 8.02 -4.16 -2.00
N GLY A 85 7.51 -3.99 -0.78
CA GLY A 85 6.40 -3.08 -0.48
C GLY A 85 6.67 -1.61 -0.81
N ASP A 86 7.93 -1.18 -0.92
CA ASP A 86 8.33 0.16 -1.38
C ASP A 86 7.88 0.45 -2.82
N LYS A 87 7.72 -0.60 -3.64
CA LYS A 87 7.19 -0.51 -5.01
C LYS A 87 5.67 -0.54 -5.07
N SER A 88 4.98 -0.71 -3.94
CA SER A 88 3.52 -0.68 -3.94
C SER A 88 2.98 0.71 -4.28
N CYS A 89 1.84 0.78 -4.98
CA CYS A 89 1.22 2.05 -5.35
C CYS A 89 0.89 2.92 -4.12
N TYR A 90 0.52 2.27 -3.01
CA TYR A 90 0.26 2.94 -1.75
C TYR A 90 1.52 3.56 -1.17
N MET A 91 2.61 2.78 -1.00
CA MET A 91 3.84 3.30 -0.41
C MET A 91 4.53 4.33 -1.30
N VAL A 92 4.52 4.15 -2.62
CA VAL A 92 5.01 5.17 -3.57
C VAL A 92 4.27 6.50 -3.39
N SER A 93 2.95 6.46 -3.27
CA SER A 93 2.13 7.67 -3.08
C SER A 93 2.38 8.32 -1.72
N VAL A 94 2.52 7.52 -0.66
CA VAL A 94 2.78 8.02 0.69
C VAL A 94 4.18 8.64 0.77
N ILE A 95 5.20 7.97 0.25
CA ILE A 95 6.59 8.46 0.21
C ILE A 95 6.68 9.79 -0.55
N ALA A 96 5.95 9.93 -1.66
CA ALA A 96 5.91 11.19 -2.41
C ALA A 96 5.17 12.32 -1.68
N ALA A 97 4.28 12.00 -0.74
CA ALA A 97 3.46 12.95 -0.01
C ALA A 97 4.01 13.30 1.39
N LEU A 98 4.87 12.45 1.96
CA LEU A 98 5.60 12.73 3.19
C LEU A 98 6.52 13.94 2.98
N THR A 99 6.56 14.82 3.98
CA THR A 99 7.36 16.05 3.92
C THR A 99 8.70 15.88 4.62
N ASP A 100 9.79 15.79 3.86
CA ASP A 100 11.16 16.02 4.31
C ASP A 100 11.98 16.68 3.20
#